data_AF-A0AAV2QGC1-F1
#
_entry.id   AF-A0AAV2QGC1-F1
#
_cell.length_a   1.000
_cell.length_b   1.000
_cell.length_c   1.000
_cell.angle_alpha   90.00
_cell.angle_beta   90.00
_cell.angle_gamma   90.00
#
_symmetry.space_group_name_H-M   'P 1'
#
loop_
_entity.id
_entity.type
_entity.pdbx_description
1 polymer ?
#
loop_
_entity_poly.entity_id
_entity_poly.type
_entity_poly.pdbx_seq_one_letter_code
_entity_poly.pdbx_strand_id
1 'polypeptide(L)'
;MVMDGPFPDSGVVPGEKQELKDWHNYERQREDALKTGPGEQGAPHELKEGLEKERHDLWNTNGFNALLSDQISIDRSLRDIRHIGCKSKKYKSKLPTVSVVVPFFEEHWTTLLRTVKSVVNRSPSNVLKEIILVDDGSTIKDFLKEPLDKWLATNAPMTQVVRLKERSGLIQARQEGAMVATGDVIVVLDSHVEVMNDWLPPLLDPIADDYRKVVCPLIDVVNKDNFGYYPQDNGGRGAFDWRFFYKRLPLYKKDEENLPEPFHWFIMNGNLYFHNFHLESYFDQNLMFWAKGIATMQLFISFLVGKMLIVTCFDFRRNF
;
A
#
# COMPACT_ATOMS: atom_id res chain seq x y z
N MET A 1 17.15 -17.40 11.78
CA MET A 1 16.23 -18.56 11.79
C MET A 1 15.81 -18.84 10.35
N VAL A 2 15.98 -20.07 9.87
CA VAL A 2 15.54 -20.48 8.52
C VAL A 2 14.13 -21.04 8.67
N MET A 3 13.18 -20.58 7.85
CA MET A 3 11.91 -21.27 7.69
C MET A 3 12.18 -22.50 6.82
N ASP A 4 12.15 -23.69 7.43
CA ASP A 4 12.26 -24.98 6.74
C ASP A 4 10.86 -25.61 6.48
N GLY A 5 9.79 -24.81 6.56
CA GLY A 5 8.41 -25.29 6.48
C GLY A 5 7.48 -24.35 5.70
N PRO A 6 6.20 -24.74 5.51
CA PRO A 6 5.22 -23.91 4.83
C PRO A 6 4.89 -22.64 5.62
N PHE A 7 4.40 -21.63 4.92
CA PHE A 7 3.69 -20.50 5.51
C PHE A 7 2.55 -21.01 6.41
N PRO A 8 2.52 -20.65 7.70
CA PRO A 8 1.64 -21.30 8.68
C PRO A 8 0.15 -21.24 8.37
N ASP A 9 -0.32 -20.14 7.76
CA ASP A 9 -1.74 -19.90 7.53
C ASP A 9 -2.21 -20.43 6.17
N SER A 10 -1.49 -20.09 5.09
CA SER A 10 -1.82 -20.54 3.74
C SER A 10 -1.38 -21.97 3.41
N GLY A 11 -0.42 -22.52 4.16
CA GLY A 11 0.23 -23.79 3.85
C GLY A 11 1.14 -23.75 2.62
N VAL A 12 1.43 -22.57 2.05
CA VAL A 12 2.30 -22.43 0.88
C VAL A 12 3.74 -22.79 1.25
N VAL A 13 4.38 -23.68 0.50
CA VAL A 13 5.79 -24.02 0.71
C VAL A 13 6.67 -23.09 -0.13
N PRO A 14 7.58 -22.30 0.47
CA PRO A 14 8.46 -21.41 -0.29
C PRO A 14 9.28 -22.15 -1.35
N GLY A 15 9.25 -21.67 -2.59
CA GLY A 15 10.00 -22.23 -3.72
C GLY A 15 9.41 -23.53 -4.31
N GLU A 16 8.27 -23.99 -3.80
CA GLU A 16 7.55 -25.12 -4.39
C GLU A 16 7.07 -24.78 -5.81
N LYS A 17 7.23 -25.72 -6.75
CA LYS A 17 6.70 -25.57 -8.10
C LYS A 17 5.18 -25.65 -8.05
N GLN A 18 4.51 -24.65 -8.63
CA GLN A 18 3.06 -24.56 -8.68
C GLN A 18 2.61 -24.27 -10.11
N GLU A 19 1.37 -24.65 -10.41
CA GLU A 19 0.71 -24.18 -11.62
C GLU A 19 0.54 -22.65 -11.58
N LEU A 20 0.60 -22.02 -12.75
CA LEU A 20 0.36 -20.59 -12.87
C LEU A 20 -1.13 -20.33 -13.09
N LYS A 21 -1.67 -19.43 -12.27
CA LYS A 21 -3.04 -18.95 -12.33
C LYS A 21 -3.08 -17.53 -12.87
N ASP A 22 -4.08 -17.27 -13.70
CA ASP A 22 -4.50 -15.91 -14.02
C ASP A 22 -5.33 -15.34 -12.87
N TRP A 23 -4.83 -14.29 -12.24
CA TRP A 23 -5.48 -13.64 -11.11
C TRP A 23 -6.28 -12.40 -11.51
N HIS A 24 -6.32 -12.05 -12.80
CA HIS A 24 -7.03 -10.87 -13.27
C HIS A 24 -8.53 -10.96 -13.02
N ASN A 25 -9.08 -10.01 -12.26
CA ASN A 25 -10.52 -9.88 -12.09
C ASN A 25 -11.15 -9.11 -13.27
N TYR A 26 -11.34 -9.80 -14.39
CA TYR A 26 -11.90 -9.20 -15.61
C TYR A 26 -13.33 -8.67 -15.45
N GLU A 27 -14.13 -9.24 -14.54
CA GLU A 27 -15.47 -8.72 -14.26
C GLU A 27 -15.39 -7.36 -13.60
N ARG A 28 -14.60 -7.23 -12.53
CA ARG A 28 -14.37 -5.95 -11.87
C ARG A 28 -13.76 -4.91 -12.81
N GLN A 29 -12.82 -5.31 -13.66
CA GLN A 29 -12.23 -4.39 -14.66
C GLN A 29 -13.29 -3.86 -15.62
N ARG A 30 -14.26 -4.68 -16.06
CA ARG A 30 -15.38 -4.23 -16.90
C ARG A 30 -16.31 -3.29 -16.15
N GLU A 31 -16.65 -3.60 -14.91
CA GLU A 31 -17.49 -2.74 -14.07
C GLU A 31 -16.84 -1.38 -13.82
N ASP A 32 -15.57 -1.37 -13.43
CA ASP A 32 -14.81 -0.15 -13.21
C ASP A 32 -14.71 0.67 -14.50
N ALA A 33 -14.59 0.05 -15.68
CA ALA A 33 -14.56 0.76 -16.96
C ALA A 33 -15.89 1.46 -17.31
N LEU A 34 -17.02 1.00 -16.76
CA LEU A 34 -18.34 1.60 -16.98
C LEU A 34 -18.66 2.73 -16.00
N LYS A 35 -17.90 2.89 -14.91
CA LYS A 35 -18.14 3.95 -13.92
C LYS A 35 -17.89 5.34 -14.51
N THR A 36 -18.81 6.25 -14.21
CA THR A 36 -18.78 7.66 -14.62
C THR A 36 -19.09 8.56 -13.42
N GLY A 37 -18.52 9.77 -13.41
CA GLY A 37 -18.67 10.72 -12.31
C GLY A 37 -17.36 11.41 -11.94
N PRO A 38 -17.37 12.29 -10.92
CA PRO A 38 -16.19 12.97 -10.42
C PRO A 38 -15.05 11.99 -10.06
N GLY A 39 -13.87 12.20 -10.65
CA GLY A 39 -12.66 11.44 -10.33
C GLY A 39 -12.62 10.01 -10.87
N GLU A 40 -13.67 9.51 -11.53
CA GLU A 40 -13.70 8.18 -12.14
C GLU A 40 -12.63 8.05 -13.23
N GLN A 41 -12.14 6.82 -13.43
CA GLN A 41 -10.96 6.50 -14.24
C GLN A 41 -9.67 7.22 -13.79
N GLY A 42 -9.66 7.83 -12.61
CA GLY A 42 -8.57 8.68 -12.13
C GLY A 42 -8.45 10.01 -12.88
N ALA A 43 -9.52 10.47 -13.55
CA ALA A 43 -9.54 11.79 -14.17
C ALA A 43 -9.43 12.90 -13.12
N PRO A 44 -8.71 14.00 -13.39
CA PRO A 44 -8.74 15.17 -12.50
C PRO A 44 -10.14 15.76 -12.45
N HIS A 45 -10.52 16.32 -11.29
CA HIS A 45 -11.79 17.00 -11.10
C HIS A 45 -11.59 18.36 -10.40
N GLU A 46 -12.50 19.29 -10.67
CA GLU A 46 -12.49 20.62 -10.08
C GLU A 46 -13.77 20.85 -9.27
N LEU A 47 -13.64 21.58 -8.18
CA LEU A 47 -14.79 21.99 -7.38
C LEU A 47 -15.63 23.02 -8.13
N LYS A 48 -16.94 23.01 -7.88
CA LYS A 48 -17.83 24.09 -8.34
C LYS A 48 -17.44 25.43 -7.71
N GLU A 49 -17.72 26.51 -8.41
CA GLU A 49 -17.53 27.88 -7.92
C GLU A 49 -18.30 28.12 -6.59
N GLY A 50 -17.77 29.01 -5.75
CA GLY A 50 -18.39 29.41 -4.48
C GLY A 50 -17.96 28.59 -3.25
N LEU A 51 -17.15 27.53 -3.42
CA LEU A 51 -16.67 26.67 -2.34
C LEU A 51 -15.28 27.04 -1.80
N GLU A 52 -14.74 28.20 -2.19
CA GLU A 52 -13.36 28.60 -1.91
C GLU A 52 -13.01 28.64 -0.42
N LYS A 53 -13.93 29.14 0.42
CA LYS A 53 -13.73 29.21 1.86
C LYS A 53 -13.65 27.81 2.49
N GLU A 54 -14.61 26.94 2.18
CA GLU A 54 -14.65 25.57 2.70
C GLU A 54 -13.45 24.75 2.22
N ARG A 55 -13.07 24.92 0.94
CA ARG A 55 -11.84 24.35 0.39
C ARG A 55 -10.62 24.80 1.18
N HIS A 56 -10.50 26.10 1.47
CA HIS A 56 -9.37 26.65 2.21
C HIS A 56 -9.30 26.12 3.65
N ASP A 57 -10.43 26.07 4.34
CA ASP A 57 -10.51 25.58 5.73
C ASP A 57 -10.08 24.10 5.79
N LEU A 58 -10.63 23.25 4.91
CA LEU A 58 -10.28 21.83 4.84
C LEU A 58 -8.84 21.59 4.34
N TRP A 59 -8.32 22.44 3.46
CA TRP A 59 -6.93 22.38 3.02
C TRP A 59 -5.97 22.64 4.18
N ASN A 60 -6.24 23.65 5.00
CA ASN A 60 -5.37 23.99 6.13
C ASN A 60 -5.29 22.88 7.18
N THR A 61 -6.36 22.11 7.36
CA THR A 61 -6.39 20.98 8.30
C THR A 61 -5.71 19.72 7.74
N ASN A 62 -5.85 19.44 6.45
CA ASN A 62 -5.46 18.15 5.88
C ASN A 62 -4.23 18.19 4.97
N GLY A 63 -3.87 19.37 4.43
CA GLY A 63 -2.77 19.56 3.48
C GLY A 63 -3.13 19.27 2.02
N PHE A 64 -4.36 18.81 1.74
CA PHE A 64 -4.90 18.54 0.40
C PHE A 64 -6.34 19.05 0.25
N ASN A 65 -6.87 18.96 -0.96
CA ASN A 65 -8.25 19.30 -1.28
C ASN A 65 -9.24 18.24 -0.75
N ALA A 66 -9.40 18.19 0.57
CA ALA A 66 -10.30 17.26 1.25
C ALA A 66 -11.77 17.45 0.86
N LEU A 67 -12.19 18.69 0.55
CA LEU A 67 -13.53 18.96 0.03
C LEU A 67 -13.79 18.24 -1.29
N LEU A 68 -12.80 18.23 -2.19
CA LEU A 68 -12.90 17.48 -3.44
C LEU A 68 -12.88 15.97 -3.19
N SER A 69 -12.07 15.48 -2.26
CA SER A 69 -12.11 14.07 -1.85
C SER A 69 -13.52 13.63 -1.43
N ASP A 70 -14.27 14.51 -0.76
CA ASP A 70 -15.63 14.22 -0.30
C ASP A 70 -16.66 14.14 -1.44
N GLN A 71 -16.37 14.77 -2.57
CA GLN A 71 -17.22 14.71 -3.78
C GLN A 71 -16.89 13.53 -4.70
N ILE A 72 -15.76 12.87 -4.47
CA ILE A 72 -15.30 11.74 -5.27
C ILE A 72 -15.70 10.43 -4.60
N SER A 73 -16.35 9.52 -5.33
CA SER A 73 -16.79 8.21 -4.83
C SER A 73 -15.67 7.44 -4.14
N ILE A 74 -15.85 6.97 -2.90
CA ILE A 74 -14.86 6.15 -2.17
C ILE A 74 -14.53 4.82 -2.87
N ASP A 75 -15.32 4.39 -3.86
CA ASP A 75 -15.07 3.24 -4.73
C ASP A 75 -14.84 3.65 -6.19
N ARG A 76 -14.24 4.83 -6.42
CA ARG A 76 -13.94 5.30 -7.79
C ARG A 76 -13.10 4.29 -8.58
N SER A 77 -13.36 4.19 -9.87
CA SER A 77 -12.55 3.44 -10.82
C SER A 77 -11.28 4.20 -11.18
N LEU A 78 -10.29 3.42 -11.60
CA LEU A 78 -8.95 3.88 -11.87
C LEU A 78 -8.49 3.28 -13.20
N ARG A 79 -8.03 4.14 -14.12
CA ARG A 79 -7.48 3.65 -15.39
C ARG A 79 -6.24 2.79 -15.13
N ASP A 80 -6.13 1.67 -15.85
CA ASP A 80 -4.95 0.81 -15.76
C ASP A 80 -3.79 1.40 -16.58
N ILE A 81 -2.79 1.94 -15.90
CA ILE A 81 -1.58 2.51 -16.52
C ILE A 81 -0.35 1.60 -16.40
N ARG A 82 -0.54 0.37 -15.91
CA ARG A 82 0.56 -0.60 -15.81
C ARG A 82 1.14 -0.89 -17.18
N HIS A 83 2.39 -1.34 -17.20
CA HIS A 83 3.05 -1.79 -18.42
C HIS A 83 2.20 -2.86 -19.12
N ILE A 84 2.11 -2.82 -20.45
CA ILE A 84 1.17 -3.66 -21.22
C ILE A 84 1.41 -5.17 -21.01
N GLY A 85 2.66 -5.57 -20.78
CA GLY A 85 3.02 -6.95 -20.47
C GLY A 85 2.41 -7.49 -19.17
N CYS A 86 1.97 -6.62 -18.26
CA CYS A 86 1.34 -7.03 -17.01
C CYS A 86 -0.04 -7.64 -17.19
N LYS A 87 -0.75 -7.32 -18.28
CA LYS A 87 -2.10 -7.84 -18.55
C LYS A 87 -2.11 -9.33 -18.93
N SER A 88 -0.95 -9.87 -19.29
CA SER A 88 -0.77 -11.28 -19.65
C SER A 88 -0.01 -12.08 -18.59
N LYS A 89 0.35 -11.45 -17.47
CA LYS A 89 1.13 -12.12 -16.41
C LYS A 89 0.25 -13.10 -15.65
N LYS A 90 0.84 -14.25 -15.33
CA LYS A 90 0.25 -15.25 -14.44
C LYS A 90 1.20 -15.48 -13.27
N TYR A 91 0.64 -15.82 -12.12
CA TYR A 91 1.36 -15.99 -10.86
C TYR A 91 1.06 -17.35 -10.27
N LYS A 92 1.80 -17.80 -9.25
CA LYS A 92 1.53 -19.06 -8.55
C LYS A 92 0.06 -19.17 -8.14
N SER A 93 -0.51 -20.37 -8.28
CA SER A 93 -1.93 -20.63 -7.99
C SER A 93 -2.26 -20.58 -6.50
N LYS A 94 -1.28 -20.82 -5.62
CA LYS A 94 -1.38 -20.61 -4.17
C LYS A 94 -0.41 -19.50 -3.75
N LEU A 95 -0.94 -18.54 -3.01
CA LEU A 95 -0.18 -17.39 -2.49
C LEU A 95 -0.35 -17.32 -0.97
N PRO A 96 0.66 -16.83 -0.24
CA PRO A 96 0.57 -16.62 1.20
C PRO A 96 -0.54 -15.62 1.55
N THR A 97 -1.16 -15.77 2.71
CA THR A 97 -2.19 -14.84 3.17
C THR A 97 -1.59 -13.51 3.61
N VAL A 98 -2.40 -12.45 3.59
CA VAL A 98 -1.94 -11.08 3.85
C VAL A 98 -2.74 -10.40 4.95
N SER A 99 -2.02 -9.81 5.90
CA SER A 99 -2.53 -8.77 6.79
C SER A 99 -2.09 -7.40 6.26
N VAL A 100 -3.05 -6.52 5.96
CA VAL A 100 -2.77 -5.15 5.52
C VAL A 100 -2.80 -4.21 6.72
N VAL A 101 -1.66 -3.62 7.07
CA VAL A 101 -1.52 -2.66 8.17
C VAL A 101 -1.56 -1.22 7.62
N VAL A 102 -2.46 -0.41 8.16
CA VAL A 102 -2.68 0.98 7.74
C VAL A 102 -2.63 1.90 8.97
N PRO A 103 -1.47 2.47 9.32
CA PRO A 103 -1.39 3.49 10.35
C PRO A 103 -2.06 4.78 9.89
N PHE A 104 -2.78 5.44 10.80
CA PHE A 104 -3.39 6.75 10.54
C PHE A 104 -3.36 7.63 11.80
N PHE A 105 -3.27 8.94 11.59
CA PHE A 105 -3.37 9.95 12.65
C PHE A 105 -4.11 11.15 12.10
N GLU A 106 -5.25 11.49 12.70
CA GLU A 106 -6.08 12.62 12.25
C GLU A 106 -6.32 12.60 10.72
N GLU A 107 -6.51 11.42 10.13
CA GLU A 107 -6.70 11.28 8.68
C GLU A 107 -8.08 11.82 8.28
N HIS A 108 -8.21 12.28 7.04
CA HIS A 108 -9.53 12.71 6.53
C HIS A 108 -10.44 11.49 6.30
N TRP A 109 -11.75 11.67 6.50
CA TRP A 109 -12.71 10.57 6.45
C TRP A 109 -12.68 9.83 5.11
N THR A 110 -12.85 10.56 4.00
CA THR A 110 -13.01 9.93 2.69
C THR A 110 -11.71 9.37 2.12
N THR A 111 -10.53 9.86 2.52
CA THR A 111 -9.26 9.24 2.13
C THR A 111 -9.04 7.92 2.84
N LEU A 112 -9.27 7.86 4.16
CA LEU A 112 -9.16 6.63 4.93
C LEU A 112 -10.13 5.55 4.42
N LEU A 113 -11.40 5.92 4.22
CA LEU A 113 -12.41 4.99 3.72
C LEU A 113 -12.09 4.48 2.31
N ARG A 114 -11.58 5.35 1.43
CA ARG A 114 -11.19 4.98 0.07
C ARG A 114 -10.01 4.01 0.06
N THR A 115 -9.05 4.17 0.98
CA THR A 115 -7.97 3.20 1.21
C THR A 115 -8.55 1.83 1.55
N VAL A 116 -9.35 1.73 2.61
CA VAL A 116 -9.97 0.47 3.05
C VAL A 116 -10.80 -0.14 1.92
N LYS A 117 -11.66 0.67 1.28
CA LYS A 117 -12.56 0.20 0.23
C LYS A 117 -11.77 -0.34 -0.97
N SER A 118 -10.70 0.32 -1.37
CA SER A 118 -9.84 -0.15 -2.46
C SER A 118 -9.19 -1.50 -2.14
N VAL A 119 -8.70 -1.68 -0.91
CA VAL A 119 -8.10 -2.95 -0.46
C VAL A 119 -9.13 -4.06 -0.44
N VAL A 120 -10.30 -3.85 0.16
CA VAL A 120 -11.38 -4.85 0.20
C VAL A 120 -11.83 -5.25 -1.20
N ASN A 121 -12.02 -4.27 -2.08
CA ASN A 121 -12.65 -4.48 -3.37
C ASN A 121 -11.72 -5.05 -4.45
N ARG A 122 -10.40 -4.88 -4.30
CA ARG A 122 -9.40 -5.21 -5.34
C ARG A 122 -8.39 -6.26 -4.92
N SER A 123 -8.56 -6.83 -3.73
CA SER A 123 -7.76 -7.95 -3.24
C SER A 123 -8.52 -9.27 -3.41
N PRO A 124 -7.85 -10.37 -3.82
CA PRO A 124 -8.48 -11.68 -3.82
C PRO A 124 -8.89 -12.10 -2.41
N SER A 125 -10.16 -12.51 -2.23
CA SER A 125 -10.73 -12.85 -0.92
C SER A 125 -10.06 -14.05 -0.24
N ASN A 126 -9.46 -14.95 -1.03
CA ASN A 126 -8.72 -16.09 -0.52
C ASN A 126 -7.26 -15.78 -0.16
N VAL A 127 -6.85 -14.52 -0.29
CA VAL A 127 -5.48 -14.05 0.00
C VAL A 127 -5.51 -12.95 1.07
N LEU A 128 -6.42 -11.99 0.97
CA LEU A 128 -6.62 -10.96 1.99
C LEU A 128 -7.24 -11.59 3.25
N LYS A 129 -6.47 -11.68 4.33
CA LYS A 129 -6.92 -12.23 5.61
C LYS A 129 -7.63 -11.18 6.46
N GLU A 130 -6.99 -10.03 6.62
CA GLU A 130 -7.46 -8.96 7.49
C GLU A 130 -6.87 -7.60 7.10
N ILE A 131 -7.55 -6.53 7.54
CA ILE A 131 -7.05 -5.16 7.49
C ILE A 131 -6.92 -4.66 8.93
N ILE A 132 -5.80 -4.02 9.26
CA ILE A 132 -5.46 -3.55 10.60
C ILE A 132 -5.24 -2.06 10.51
N LEU A 133 -6.25 -1.28 10.88
CA LEU A 133 -6.12 0.16 11.00
C LEU A 133 -5.49 0.49 12.35
N VAL A 134 -4.41 1.27 12.35
CA VAL A 134 -3.75 1.67 13.60
C VAL A 134 -3.93 3.17 13.81
N ASP A 135 -4.81 3.53 14.74
CA ASP A 135 -5.07 4.90 15.17
C ASP A 135 -3.95 5.34 16.13
N ASP A 136 -3.01 6.16 15.63
CA ASP A 136 -1.86 6.68 16.37
C ASP A 136 -2.24 7.85 17.31
N GLY A 137 -3.31 7.67 18.09
CA GLY A 137 -3.75 8.61 19.10
C GLY A 137 -4.52 9.83 18.57
N SER A 138 -5.39 9.66 17.55
CA SER A 138 -6.27 10.75 17.08
C SER A 138 -7.21 11.19 18.20
N THR A 139 -7.38 12.48 18.44
CA THR A 139 -8.21 13.04 19.52
C THR A 139 -9.12 14.17 19.06
N ILE A 140 -8.92 14.74 17.86
CA ILE A 140 -9.64 15.91 17.37
C ILE A 140 -10.80 15.49 16.45
N LYS A 141 -10.56 14.55 15.53
CA LYS A 141 -11.58 14.08 14.57
C LYS A 141 -12.43 12.94 15.14
N ASP A 142 -13.56 13.29 15.76
CA ASP A 142 -14.49 12.34 16.39
C ASP A 142 -14.98 11.23 15.45
N PHE A 143 -15.07 11.51 14.14
CA PHE A 143 -15.48 10.51 13.15
C PHE A 143 -14.53 9.32 13.05
N LEU A 144 -13.28 9.42 13.53
CA LEU A 144 -12.29 8.33 13.54
C LEU A 144 -12.51 7.31 14.68
N LYS A 145 -13.49 7.54 15.55
CA LYS A 145 -13.82 6.70 16.71
C LYS A 145 -15.02 5.81 16.40
N GLU A 146 -16.08 5.90 17.20
CA GLU A 146 -17.30 5.09 17.05
C GLU A 146 -17.92 5.16 15.64
N PRO A 147 -17.95 6.32 14.92
CA PRO A 147 -18.48 6.36 13.56
C PRO A 147 -17.68 5.50 12.57
N LEU A 148 -16.34 5.48 12.70
CA LEU A 148 -15.47 4.60 11.91
C LEU A 148 -15.77 3.13 12.21
N ASP A 149 -15.85 2.76 13.50
CA ASP A 149 -16.11 1.38 13.91
C ASP A 149 -17.44 0.85 13.34
N LYS A 150 -18.49 1.67 13.40
CA LYS A 150 -19.82 1.35 12.81
C LYS A 150 -19.75 1.19 11.29
N TRP A 151 -19.03 2.09 10.61
CA TRP A 151 -18.87 2.01 9.17
C TRP A 151 -18.14 0.74 8.75
N LEU A 152 -17.05 0.39 9.44
CA LEU A 152 -16.24 -0.80 9.17
C LEU A 152 -17.03 -2.08 9.41
N ALA A 153 -17.77 -2.19 10.51
CA ALA A 153 -18.59 -3.37 10.81
C ALA A 153 -19.59 -3.70 9.69
N THR A 154 -20.09 -2.68 8.98
CA THR A 154 -21.05 -2.85 7.89
C THR A 154 -20.38 -3.06 6.53
N ASN A 155 -19.30 -2.30 6.24
CA ASN A 155 -18.75 -2.20 4.89
C ASN A 155 -17.45 -2.97 4.67
N ALA A 156 -16.73 -3.32 5.74
CA ALA A 156 -15.44 -3.98 5.71
C ALA A 156 -15.20 -4.80 7.00
N PRO A 157 -16.05 -5.82 7.30
CA PRO A 157 -16.07 -6.53 8.59
C PRO A 157 -14.78 -7.30 8.92
N MET A 158 -13.89 -7.50 7.94
CA MET A 158 -12.55 -8.08 8.14
C MET A 158 -11.50 -7.06 8.64
N THR A 159 -11.94 -5.82 8.92
CA THR A 159 -11.08 -4.74 9.38
C THR A 159 -11.15 -4.63 10.89
N GLN A 160 -10.01 -4.69 11.55
CA GLN A 160 -9.86 -4.37 12.96
C GLN A 160 -9.19 -3.01 13.15
N VAL A 161 -9.50 -2.35 14.27
CA VAL A 161 -8.90 -1.06 14.63
C VAL A 161 -8.13 -1.19 15.93
N VAL A 162 -6.83 -0.94 15.87
CA VAL A 162 -5.93 -0.83 17.02
C VAL A 162 -5.80 0.64 17.38
N ARG A 163 -6.13 1.01 18.62
CA ARG A 163 -6.09 2.41 19.07
C ARG A 163 -5.01 2.62 20.10
N LEU A 164 -4.02 3.45 19.76
CA LEU A 164 -2.97 3.84 20.69
C LEU A 164 -3.50 4.91 21.66
N LYS A 165 -3.00 4.88 22.90
CA LYS A 165 -3.44 5.80 23.96
C LYS A 165 -3.00 7.24 23.71
N GLU A 166 -1.85 7.39 23.09
CA GLU A 166 -1.22 8.67 22.78
C GLU A 166 -0.54 8.60 21.42
N ARG A 167 -0.08 9.76 20.94
CA ARG A 167 0.62 9.85 19.67
C ARG A 167 2.05 9.32 19.82
N SER A 168 2.26 8.14 19.27
CA SER A 168 3.52 7.38 19.33
C SER A 168 4.38 7.58 18.07
N GLY A 169 3.76 7.94 16.95
CA GLY A 169 4.42 8.20 15.68
C GLY A 169 4.33 7.02 14.71
N LEU A 170 4.52 7.33 13.41
CA LEU A 170 4.28 6.41 12.30
C LEU A 170 4.99 5.06 12.43
N ILE A 171 6.24 5.04 12.90
CA ILE A 171 7.03 3.80 13.01
C ILE A 171 6.43 2.89 14.07
N GLN A 172 6.16 3.43 15.26
CA GLN A 172 5.56 2.67 16.34
C GLN A 172 4.15 2.20 15.95
N ALA A 173 3.33 3.03 15.32
CA ALA A 173 2.02 2.62 14.82
C ALA A 173 2.11 1.44 13.83
N ARG A 174 3.11 1.42 12.93
CA ARG A 174 3.36 0.28 12.03
C ARG A 174 3.76 -0.98 12.80
N GLN A 175 4.60 -0.85 13.83
CA GLN A 175 5.00 -1.98 14.68
C GLN A 175 3.80 -2.55 15.45
N GLU A 176 2.98 -1.71 16.06
CA GLU A 176 1.78 -2.12 16.80
C GLU A 176 0.81 -2.89 15.90
N GLY A 177 0.55 -2.41 14.68
CA GLY A 177 -0.27 -3.13 13.71
C GLY A 177 0.35 -4.44 13.26
N ALA A 178 1.68 -4.48 13.13
CA ALA A 178 2.39 -5.69 12.73
C ALA A 178 2.43 -6.76 13.83
N MET A 179 2.52 -6.37 15.12
CA MET A 179 2.50 -7.30 16.26
C MET A 179 1.18 -8.07 16.39
N VAL A 180 0.06 -7.48 15.95
CA VAL A 180 -1.26 -8.13 15.99
C VAL A 180 -1.62 -8.83 14.67
N ALA A 181 -0.76 -8.72 13.64
CA ALA A 181 -1.01 -9.31 12.33
C ALA A 181 -0.87 -10.84 12.35
N THR A 182 -1.87 -11.51 11.79
CA THR A 182 -1.98 -12.98 11.79
C THR A 182 -1.80 -13.62 10.40
N GLY A 183 -1.65 -12.82 9.36
CA GLY A 183 -1.36 -13.26 8.00
C GLY A 183 0.10 -13.70 7.85
N ASP A 184 0.34 -14.51 6.82
CA ASP A 184 1.68 -14.97 6.46
C ASP A 184 2.61 -13.80 6.06
N VAL A 185 2.06 -12.80 5.38
CA VAL A 185 2.78 -11.61 4.90
C VAL A 185 2.11 -10.35 5.43
N ILE A 186 2.93 -9.38 5.83
CA ILE A 186 2.50 -8.06 6.27
C ILE A 186 2.70 -7.08 5.12
N VAL A 187 1.65 -6.33 4.82
CA VAL A 187 1.67 -5.26 3.83
C VAL A 187 1.34 -3.95 4.53
N VAL A 188 2.28 -3.00 4.51
CA VAL A 188 2.08 -1.68 5.11
C VAL A 188 1.69 -0.67 4.04
N LEU A 189 0.52 -0.07 4.18
CA LEU A 189 0.03 1.01 3.32
C LEU A 189 -0.14 2.30 4.14
N ASP A 190 0.00 3.45 3.49
CA ASP A 190 -0.43 4.71 4.09
C ASP A 190 -1.97 4.81 4.11
N SER A 191 -2.50 5.66 4.98
CA SER A 191 -3.95 5.84 5.19
C SER A 191 -4.69 6.57 4.05
N HIS A 192 -3.96 7.01 3.04
CA HIS A 192 -4.46 7.78 1.90
C HIS A 192 -3.91 7.21 0.58
N VAL A 193 -4.20 5.92 0.37
CA VAL A 193 -3.77 5.10 -0.76
C VAL A 193 -4.98 4.60 -1.54
N GLU A 194 -4.82 4.38 -2.84
CA GLU A 194 -5.76 3.58 -3.61
C GLU A 194 -5.01 2.48 -4.33
N VAL A 195 -5.33 1.23 -4.02
CA VAL A 195 -4.71 0.08 -4.69
C VAL A 195 -5.41 -0.19 -6.02
N MET A 196 -4.64 -0.70 -6.98
CA MET A 196 -5.12 -1.09 -8.32
C MET A 196 -5.67 -2.52 -8.33
N ASN A 197 -6.40 -2.86 -9.40
CA ASN A 197 -6.83 -4.25 -9.63
C ASN A 197 -5.61 -5.17 -9.75
N ASP A 198 -5.72 -6.36 -9.17
CA ASP A 198 -4.72 -7.44 -9.25
C ASP A 198 -3.37 -7.08 -8.61
N TRP A 199 -3.39 -6.29 -7.54
CA TRP A 199 -2.18 -5.77 -6.90
C TRP A 199 -1.41 -6.77 -6.03
N LEU A 200 -2.10 -7.64 -5.29
CA LEU A 200 -1.45 -8.59 -4.37
C LEU A 200 -0.68 -9.71 -5.10
N PRO A 201 -1.21 -10.37 -6.14
CA PRO A 201 -0.50 -11.46 -6.81
C PRO A 201 0.95 -11.14 -7.24
N PRO A 202 1.24 -10.03 -7.94
CA PRO A 202 2.62 -9.71 -8.33
C PRO A 202 3.54 -9.41 -7.15
N LEU A 203 3.01 -8.96 -6.01
CA LEU A 203 3.79 -8.74 -4.79
C LEU A 203 4.09 -10.04 -4.04
N LEU A 204 3.12 -10.95 -4.00
CA LEU A 204 3.24 -12.18 -3.23
C LEU A 204 3.97 -13.29 -4.00
N ASP A 205 3.96 -13.26 -5.34
CA ASP A 205 4.62 -14.31 -6.13
C ASP A 205 6.14 -14.44 -5.85
N PRO A 206 6.92 -13.33 -5.75
CA PRO A 206 8.30 -13.41 -5.34
C PRO A 206 8.46 -13.92 -3.91
N ILE A 207 7.60 -13.51 -2.97
CA ILE A 207 7.65 -13.93 -1.56
C ILE A 207 7.32 -15.43 -1.42
N ALA A 208 6.36 -15.92 -2.20
CA ALA A 208 6.02 -17.34 -2.28
C ALA A 208 7.17 -18.19 -2.85
N ASP A 209 8.07 -17.59 -3.62
CA ASP A 209 9.28 -18.25 -4.13
C ASP A 209 10.42 -18.22 -3.10
N ASP A 210 10.62 -17.11 -2.41
CA ASP A 210 11.62 -16.97 -1.35
C ASP A 210 11.05 -16.04 -0.27
N TYR A 211 10.68 -16.61 0.88
CA TYR A 211 10.04 -15.90 1.99
C TYR A 211 10.90 -14.76 2.56
N ARG A 212 12.20 -14.74 2.22
CA ARG A 212 13.14 -13.70 2.63
C ARG A 212 13.05 -12.47 1.73
N LYS A 213 12.36 -12.52 0.59
CA LYS A 213 12.25 -11.34 -0.27
C LYS A 213 11.38 -10.28 0.39
N VAL A 214 11.85 -9.05 0.34
CA VAL A 214 11.06 -7.85 0.64
C VAL A 214 10.72 -7.20 -0.68
N VAL A 215 9.44 -6.95 -0.92
CA VAL A 215 8.98 -6.38 -2.19
C VAL A 215 8.50 -4.94 -1.99
N CYS A 216 8.62 -4.14 -3.03
CA CYS A 216 8.04 -2.81 -3.08
C CYS A 216 7.43 -2.61 -4.46
N PRO A 217 6.24 -2.05 -4.56
CA PRO A 217 5.68 -1.72 -5.87
C PRO A 217 6.12 -0.36 -6.37
N LEU A 218 5.68 -0.04 -7.58
CA LEU A 218 5.66 1.32 -8.05
C LEU A 218 4.66 2.14 -7.22
N ILE A 219 4.98 3.43 -7.07
CA ILE A 219 4.17 4.38 -6.34
C ILE A 219 3.80 5.52 -7.27
N ASP A 220 2.53 5.60 -7.60
CA ASP A 220 1.97 6.65 -8.43
C ASP A 220 1.44 7.81 -7.62
N VAL A 221 1.20 8.90 -8.35
CA VAL A 221 0.77 10.16 -7.78
C VAL A 221 -0.74 10.33 -7.93
N VAL A 222 -1.40 10.61 -6.82
CA VAL A 222 -2.70 11.29 -6.81
C VAL A 222 -2.45 12.75 -6.51
N ASN A 223 -2.83 13.61 -7.43
CA ASN A 223 -2.63 15.04 -7.28
C ASN A 223 -3.49 15.57 -6.11
N LYS A 224 -2.86 16.23 -5.15
CA LYS A 224 -3.50 16.77 -3.94
C LYS A 224 -4.55 17.85 -4.19
N ASP A 225 -4.53 18.50 -5.35
CA ASP A 225 -5.42 19.61 -5.70
C ASP A 225 -6.67 19.12 -6.44
N ASN A 226 -6.49 18.23 -7.42
CA ASN A 226 -7.55 17.80 -8.34
C ASN A 226 -7.84 16.29 -8.34
N PHE A 227 -7.13 15.51 -7.51
CA PHE A 227 -7.28 14.05 -7.38
C PHE A 227 -7.05 13.25 -8.66
N GLY A 228 -6.46 13.87 -9.69
CA GLY A 228 -6.05 13.21 -10.92
C GLY A 228 -4.94 12.19 -10.65
N TYR A 229 -4.99 11.08 -11.38
CA TYR A 229 -4.08 9.97 -11.26
C TYR A 229 -3.04 9.95 -12.37
N TYR A 230 -1.77 9.98 -11.99
CA TYR A 230 -0.65 10.08 -12.91
C TYR A 230 0.44 9.06 -12.57
N PRO A 231 1.05 8.45 -13.59
CA PRO A 231 2.23 7.64 -13.37
C PRO A 231 3.33 8.51 -12.77
N GLN A 232 4.03 8.03 -11.74
CA GLN A 232 5.23 8.75 -11.30
C GLN A 232 6.35 8.61 -12.34
N ASP A 233 6.59 7.38 -12.81
CA ASP A 233 7.44 6.99 -13.96
C ASP A 233 7.34 5.46 -14.20
N ASN A 234 8.19 4.91 -15.06
CA ASN A 234 8.27 3.45 -15.33
C ASN A 234 9.07 2.67 -14.27
N GLY A 235 9.33 3.26 -13.10
CA GLY A 235 10.19 2.73 -12.07
C GLY A 235 11.50 3.50 -11.92
N GLY A 236 12.06 3.43 -10.72
CA GLY A 236 13.34 4.03 -10.42
C GLY A 236 13.98 3.40 -9.19
N ARG A 237 15.26 3.68 -9.04
CA ARG A 237 16.13 3.11 -8.01
C ARG A 237 16.25 4.12 -6.87
N GLY A 238 15.67 3.83 -5.71
CA GLY A 238 15.80 4.69 -4.52
C GLY A 238 17.25 4.92 -4.09
N ALA A 239 17.56 6.05 -3.51
CA ALA A 239 18.88 6.35 -2.96
C ALA A 239 18.73 7.38 -1.85
N PHE A 240 19.83 7.80 -1.24
CA PHE A 240 19.84 8.98 -0.39
C PHE A 240 21.06 9.84 -0.69
N ASP A 241 20.93 11.16 -0.54
CA ASP A 241 22.10 12.04 -0.50
C ASP A 241 22.80 11.95 0.87
N TRP A 242 23.98 12.54 1.01
CA TRP A 242 24.75 12.52 2.27
C TRP A 242 24.08 13.23 3.46
N ARG A 243 22.93 13.88 3.24
CA ARG A 243 22.07 14.43 4.30
C ARG A 243 20.88 13.52 4.60
N PHE A 244 20.89 12.29 4.06
CA PHE A 244 19.84 11.28 4.17
C PHE A 244 18.49 11.69 3.56
N PHE A 245 18.48 12.64 2.61
CA PHE A 245 17.26 12.89 1.83
C PHE A 245 17.13 11.81 0.76
N TYR A 246 15.96 11.17 0.69
CA TYR A 246 15.64 10.23 -0.37
C TYR A 246 15.86 10.86 -1.75
N LYS A 247 16.47 10.09 -2.63
CA LYS A 247 16.70 10.39 -4.05
C LYS A 247 16.18 9.24 -4.87
N ARG A 248 15.91 9.52 -6.14
CA ARG A 248 15.57 8.49 -7.11
C ARG A 248 16.54 8.58 -8.27
N LEU A 249 17.13 7.44 -8.61
CA LEU A 249 18.04 7.25 -9.72
C LEU A 249 17.29 6.55 -10.86
N PRO A 250 17.63 6.81 -12.13
CA PRO A 250 17.04 6.10 -13.26
C PRO A 250 17.36 4.60 -13.18
N LEU A 251 16.47 3.76 -13.73
CA LEU A 251 16.72 2.33 -13.91
C LEU A 251 18.02 2.08 -14.68
N TYR A 252 18.61 0.91 -14.48
CA TYR A 252 19.65 0.46 -15.41
C TYR A 252 18.99 0.05 -16.73
N LYS A 253 19.68 0.27 -17.84
CA LYS A 253 19.21 -0.10 -19.18
C LYS A 253 18.73 -1.56 -19.27
N LYS A 254 19.45 -2.49 -18.62
CA LYS A 254 19.06 -3.91 -18.54
C LYS A 254 17.70 -4.13 -17.86
N ASP A 255 17.34 -3.32 -16.87
CA ASP A 255 16.11 -3.50 -16.10
C ASP A 255 14.95 -2.82 -16.85
N GLU A 256 15.22 -1.70 -17.51
CA GLU A 256 14.29 -1.02 -18.41
C GLU A 256 13.89 -1.90 -19.61
N GLU A 257 14.86 -2.57 -20.25
CA GLU A 257 14.61 -3.50 -21.36
C GLU A 257 13.84 -4.77 -20.95
N ASN A 258 13.86 -5.11 -19.66
CA ASN A 258 13.19 -6.29 -19.11
C ASN A 258 11.84 -5.98 -18.45
N LEU A 259 11.33 -4.76 -18.58
CA LEU A 259 10.01 -4.44 -18.05
C LEU A 259 8.93 -5.35 -18.70
N PRO A 260 7.99 -5.91 -17.92
CA PRO A 260 7.68 -5.57 -16.53
C PRO A 260 8.15 -6.63 -15.52
N GLU A 261 9.34 -7.22 -15.71
CA GLU A 261 9.91 -8.07 -14.67
C GLU A 261 10.29 -7.26 -13.41
N PRO A 262 10.20 -7.86 -12.21
CA PRO A 262 10.74 -7.24 -11.01
C PRO A 262 12.25 -7.03 -11.12
N PHE A 263 12.76 -5.95 -10.54
CA PHE A 263 14.19 -5.64 -10.52
C PHE A 263 14.72 -5.44 -9.10
N HIS A 264 15.99 -5.77 -8.88
CA HIS A 264 16.60 -5.69 -7.55
C HIS A 264 17.01 -4.28 -7.18
N TRP A 265 16.68 -3.86 -5.96
CA TRP A 265 17.13 -2.57 -5.47
C TRP A 265 17.12 -2.44 -3.94
N PHE A 266 18.08 -1.70 -3.36
CA PHE A 266 18.37 -1.73 -1.91
C PHE A 266 17.66 -0.67 -1.06
N ILE A 267 17.11 0.38 -1.68
CA ILE A 267 16.50 1.51 -0.97
C ILE A 267 15.09 1.73 -1.49
N MET A 268 14.10 1.69 -0.60
CA MET A 268 12.69 1.74 -0.95
C MET A 268 12.08 3.08 -0.56
N ASN A 269 10.94 3.43 -1.13
CA ASN A 269 10.19 4.59 -0.68
C ASN A 269 9.13 4.15 0.33
N GLY A 270 9.45 4.26 1.63
CA GLY A 270 8.52 4.31 2.76
C GLY A 270 7.64 3.10 3.09
N ASN A 271 7.04 2.44 2.11
CA ASN A 271 6.04 1.38 2.31
C ASN A 271 6.69 0.00 2.16
N LEU A 272 6.38 -0.88 3.12
CA LEU A 272 7.13 -2.10 3.39
C LEU A 272 6.20 -3.31 3.21
N TYR A 273 6.65 -4.29 2.43
CA TYR A 273 5.93 -5.55 2.20
C TYR A 273 6.90 -6.68 2.53
N PHE A 274 6.64 -7.37 3.63
CA PHE A 274 7.60 -8.29 4.21
C PHE A 274 6.91 -9.38 5.00
N HIS A 275 7.63 -10.49 5.16
CA HIS A 275 7.14 -11.64 5.89
C HIS A 275 7.10 -11.39 7.41
N ASN A 276 6.08 -11.94 8.07
CA ASN A 276 5.75 -11.70 9.48
C ASN A 276 6.88 -12.14 10.47
N PHE A 277 7.62 -13.22 10.18
CA PHE A 277 8.61 -13.80 11.11
C PHE A 277 9.83 -12.93 11.46
N HIS A 278 10.01 -11.76 10.86
CA HIS A 278 11.21 -10.93 11.02
C HIS A 278 10.97 -9.60 11.77
N LEU A 279 9.81 -9.42 12.40
CA LEU A 279 9.45 -8.15 13.06
C LEU A 279 10.47 -7.66 14.08
N GLU A 280 11.01 -8.55 14.91
CA GLU A 280 12.02 -8.21 15.93
C GLU A 280 13.37 -7.79 15.33
N SER A 281 13.65 -8.20 14.09
CA SER A 281 14.92 -7.89 13.41
C SER A 281 14.87 -6.63 12.54
N TYR A 282 13.67 -6.17 12.15
CA TYR A 282 13.51 -5.06 11.21
C TYR A 282 13.28 -3.71 11.86
N PHE A 283 12.70 -3.69 13.06
CA PHE A 283 12.41 -2.44 13.73
C PHE A 283 13.17 -2.37 15.05
N ASP A 284 14.27 -1.62 15.06
CA ASP A 284 14.90 -1.20 16.31
C ASP A 284 13.88 -0.37 17.11
N GLN A 285 13.54 -0.84 18.31
CA GLN A 285 12.57 -0.23 19.22
C GLN A 285 12.93 1.22 19.60
N ASN A 286 14.16 1.67 19.31
CA ASN A 286 14.63 3.02 19.63
C ASN A 286 14.56 4.03 18.47
N LEU A 287 14.11 3.65 17.26
CA LEU A 287 14.06 4.55 16.09
C LEU A 287 12.78 5.41 16.08
N MET A 288 12.84 6.54 16.80
CA MET A 288 11.67 7.39 17.10
C MET A 288 11.28 8.45 16.04
N PHE A 289 11.91 8.57 14.86
CA PHE A 289 11.58 9.66 13.91
C PHE A 289 11.62 9.33 12.41
N TRP A 290 10.51 9.69 11.73
CA TRP A 290 10.13 9.60 10.30
C TRP A 290 11.25 9.27 9.29
N ALA A 291 12.24 10.16 9.10
CA ALA A 291 13.22 10.02 8.01
C ALA A 291 14.43 9.13 8.37
N LYS A 292 14.87 9.13 9.63
CA LYS A 292 16.03 8.35 10.08
C LYS A 292 15.67 6.89 10.33
N GLY A 293 14.45 6.60 10.78
CA GLY A 293 13.97 5.23 10.99
C GLY A 293 13.85 4.42 9.71
N ILE A 294 13.34 5.03 8.63
CA ILE A 294 13.19 4.34 7.33
C ILE A 294 14.56 4.01 6.72
N ALA A 295 15.50 4.95 6.72
CA ALA A 295 16.85 4.72 6.20
C ALA A 295 17.58 3.63 7.00
N THR A 296 17.50 3.67 8.33
CA THR A 296 18.12 2.66 9.20
C THR A 296 17.48 1.29 9.01
N MET A 297 16.14 1.18 9.03
CA MET A 297 15.42 -0.07 8.76
C MET A 297 15.76 -0.64 7.37
N GLN A 298 15.82 0.19 6.33
CA GLN A 298 16.14 -0.26 4.97
C GLN A 298 17.60 -0.69 4.84
N LEU A 299 18.54 0.00 5.50
CA LEU A 299 19.92 -0.43 5.59
C LEU A 299 19.99 -1.78 6.33
N PHE A 300 19.30 -1.95 7.47
CA PHE A 300 19.24 -3.22 8.19
C PHE A 300 18.64 -4.36 7.34
N ILE A 301 17.51 -4.13 6.66
CA ILE A 301 16.91 -5.11 5.74
C ILE A 301 17.87 -5.44 4.59
N SER A 302 18.50 -4.42 3.98
CA SER A 302 19.46 -4.61 2.90
C SER A 302 20.69 -5.41 3.35
N PHE A 303 21.20 -5.17 4.56
CA PHE A 303 22.38 -5.83 5.11
C PHE A 303 22.09 -7.23 5.66
N LEU A 304 20.88 -7.50 6.17
CA LEU A 304 20.52 -8.78 6.79
C LEU A 304 19.81 -9.76 5.84
N VAL A 305 19.03 -9.25 4.88
CA VAL A 305 18.08 -10.05 4.09
C VAL A 305 18.54 -10.22 2.64
N GLY A 306 19.32 -9.26 2.13
CA GLY A 306 20.04 -9.39 0.86
C GLY A 306 19.21 -9.43 -0.42
N LYS A 307 17.87 -9.37 -0.37
CA LYS A 307 17.01 -9.43 -1.57
C LYS A 307 15.76 -8.55 -1.47
N MET A 308 15.92 -7.27 -1.78
CA MET A 308 14.81 -6.36 -2.05
C MET A 308 14.47 -6.33 -3.55
N LEU A 309 13.18 -6.34 -3.88
CA LEU A 309 12.66 -6.38 -5.26
C LEU A 309 11.61 -5.30 -5.49
N ILE A 310 11.75 -4.56 -6.58
CA ILE A 310 10.71 -3.64 -7.05
C ILE A 310 9.84 -4.36 -8.08
N VAL A 311 8.53 -4.40 -7.85
CA VAL A 311 7.52 -5.08 -8.67
C VAL A 311 6.78 -4.06 -9.52
N THR A 312 6.84 -4.22 -10.85
CA THR A 312 6.38 -3.21 -11.82
C THR A 312 4.98 -3.49 -12.39
N CYS A 313 4.41 -4.66 -12.11
CA CYS A 313 3.01 -4.98 -12.43
C CYS A 313 2.00 -4.58 -11.35
N PHE A 314 2.43 -3.74 -10.42
CA PHE A 314 1.56 -3.13 -9.44
C PHE A 314 1.96 -1.67 -9.23
N ASP A 315 0.93 -0.85 -9.06
CA ASP A 315 1.06 0.52 -8.60
C ASP A 315 0.11 0.81 -7.43
N PHE A 316 0.61 1.37 -6.33
CA PHE A 316 -0.23 1.98 -5.31
C PHE A 316 0.03 3.46 -5.22
N ARG A 317 -0.98 4.19 -4.81
CA ARG A 317 -0.93 5.64 -4.84
C ARG A 317 -0.60 6.19 -3.49
N ARG A 318 0.20 7.24 -3.44
CA ARG A 318 0.27 8.08 -2.25
C ARG A 318 -0.38 9.42 -2.57
N ASN A 319 -1.41 9.81 -1.82
CA ASN A 319 -1.72 11.24 -1.75
C ASN A 319 -0.48 11.90 -1.13
N PHE A 320 0.09 12.87 -1.85
CA PHE A 320 1.27 13.69 -1.52
C PHE A 320 2.63 13.25 -2.04
#